data_AF-A0A535N9E4-F1
#
_entry.id   AF-A0A535N9E4-F1
#
_cell.length_a   1.000
_cell.length_b   1.000
_cell.length_c   1.000
_cell.angle_alpha   90.00
_cell.angle_beta   90.00
_cell.angle_gamma   90.00
#
_symmetry.space_group_name_H-M   'P 1'
#
loop_
_entity.id
_entity.type
_entity.pdbx_description
1 polymer ?
#
loop_
_entity_poly.entity_id
_entity_poly.type
_entity_poly.pdbx_seq_one_letter_code
_entity_poly.pdbx_strand_id
1 'polypeptide(L)'
;MHTSVVRDYPVKPGGFRFTNATYQGCFVDSPPGYCTALIDYGAVLNTVFDQRLGTACDALRQGRVDEVWLWGGPWFGYLEWRLVPGGTLCPAVRKPFVVMGFSYERGEPEMLHDLGHRAEGLIQTGIGFGIWDRFDGQRGRYGQDFACPAQPDASHPEVDATDAHAGNVHFPPNAYCHYQYDRDFGVLSDADDWANFPDLTGRRTVLNSNTWGGTQQGFLIWWLGRFPRHAGFASGVERDWWRYVYFATRTVHA
;
A
#
# COMPACT_ATOMS: atom_id res chain seq x y z
N MET A 1 16.55 -11.06 -4.01
CA MET A 1 15.56 -10.63 -5.02
C MET A 1 15.78 -11.43 -6.29
N HIS A 2 14.73 -12.02 -6.85
CA HIS A 2 14.76 -12.68 -8.17
C HIS A 2 14.00 -11.80 -9.17
N THR A 3 14.58 -11.58 -10.36
CA THR A 3 14.01 -10.69 -11.38
C THR A 3 13.89 -11.43 -12.70
N SER A 4 12.76 -11.24 -13.38
CA SER A 4 12.51 -11.71 -14.75
C SER A 4 12.14 -10.51 -15.61
N VAL A 5 12.70 -10.42 -16.83
CA VAL A 5 12.34 -9.39 -17.79
C VAL A 5 11.35 -9.98 -18.79
N VAL A 6 10.14 -9.40 -18.84
CA VAL A 6 9.08 -9.81 -19.76
C VAL A 6 8.99 -8.80 -20.89
N ARG A 7 9.17 -9.26 -22.13
CA ARG A 7 9.07 -8.43 -23.34
C ARG A 7 7.73 -8.60 -24.03
N ASP A 8 6.65 -8.50 -23.26
CA ASP A 8 5.30 -8.76 -23.72
C ASP A 8 4.28 -8.08 -22.80
N TYR A 9 3.06 -7.87 -23.28
CA TYR A 9 1.98 -7.21 -22.54
C TYR A 9 1.25 -8.21 -21.64
N PRO A 10 0.89 -7.88 -20.40
CA PRO A 10 0.16 -8.84 -19.58
C PRO A 10 -1.20 -9.17 -20.20
N VAL A 11 -1.62 -10.43 -20.03
CA VAL A 11 -2.93 -10.88 -20.47
C VAL A 11 -4.02 -10.28 -19.57
N LYS A 12 -5.10 -9.81 -20.19
CA LYS A 12 -6.31 -9.29 -19.56
C LYS A 12 -7.42 -10.36 -19.57
N PRO A 13 -8.50 -10.18 -18.79
CA PRO A 13 -9.63 -11.10 -18.79
C PRO A 13 -10.16 -11.40 -20.19
N GLY A 14 -10.56 -12.65 -20.41
CA GLY A 14 -10.99 -13.12 -21.73
C GLY A 14 -9.86 -13.40 -22.72
N GLY A 15 -8.59 -13.36 -22.27
CA GLY A 15 -7.42 -13.68 -23.10
C GLY A 15 -6.94 -12.52 -23.97
N PHE A 16 -7.52 -11.32 -23.82
CA PHE A 16 -7.06 -10.14 -24.54
C PHE A 16 -5.62 -9.81 -24.16
N ARG A 17 -4.80 -9.51 -25.15
CA ARG A 17 -3.44 -9.04 -24.96
C ARG A 17 -3.21 -7.88 -25.94
N PHE A 18 -2.60 -6.81 -25.45
CA PHE A 18 -2.28 -5.70 -26.33
C PHE A 18 -1.33 -6.15 -27.45
N THR A 19 -1.55 -5.57 -28.62
CA THR A 19 -0.48 -5.32 -29.60
C THR A 19 0.09 -3.92 -29.36
N ASN A 20 1.26 -3.62 -29.95
CA ASN A 20 1.81 -2.27 -29.92
C ASN A 20 0.80 -1.21 -30.39
N ALA A 21 0.02 -1.50 -31.43
CA ALA A 21 -0.98 -0.57 -31.96
C ALA A 21 -2.13 -0.33 -30.98
N THR A 22 -2.69 -1.38 -30.37
CA THR A 22 -3.77 -1.23 -29.38
C THR A 22 -3.29 -0.59 -28.08
N TYR A 23 -2.02 -0.79 -27.72
CA TYR A 23 -1.42 -0.14 -26.55
C TYR A 23 -1.21 1.35 -26.80
N GLN A 24 -0.65 1.71 -27.96
CA GLN A 24 -0.53 3.11 -28.38
C GLN A 24 -1.89 3.80 -28.46
N GLY A 25 -2.93 3.08 -28.90
CA GLY A 25 -4.31 3.56 -28.95
C GLY A 25 -4.92 3.90 -27.58
N CYS A 26 -4.28 3.57 -26.46
CA CYS A 26 -4.73 3.97 -25.12
C CYS A 26 -4.29 5.38 -24.72
N PHE A 27 -3.34 6.01 -25.42
CA PHE A 27 -2.82 7.34 -25.09
C PHE A 27 -3.61 8.44 -25.79
N VAL A 28 -4.91 8.49 -25.50
CA VAL A 28 -5.87 9.46 -26.02
C VAL A 28 -6.82 9.91 -24.90
N ASP A 29 -7.47 11.06 -25.04
CA ASP A 29 -8.35 11.63 -23.99
C ASP A 29 -9.53 10.71 -23.61
N SER A 30 -10.00 9.90 -24.54
CA SER A 30 -11.09 8.93 -24.33
C SER A 30 -10.65 7.55 -24.80
N PRO A 31 -9.89 6.82 -23.98
CA PRO A 31 -9.33 5.55 -24.38
C PRO A 31 -10.42 4.48 -24.52
N PRO A 32 -10.24 3.48 -25.40
CA PRO A 32 -11.12 2.33 -25.46
C PRO A 32 -11.25 1.61 -24.11
N GLY A 33 -12.42 1.04 -23.82
CA GLY A 33 -12.70 0.38 -22.53
C GLY A 33 -11.76 -0.78 -22.17
N TYR A 34 -11.07 -1.38 -23.14
CA TYR A 34 -10.07 -2.42 -22.87
C TYR A 34 -8.79 -1.87 -22.21
N CYS A 35 -8.52 -0.57 -22.30
CA CYS A 35 -7.32 0.05 -21.74
C CYS A 35 -7.34 0.06 -20.20
N THR A 36 -8.53 0.25 -19.60
CA THR A 36 -8.71 0.33 -18.15
C THR A 36 -8.91 -1.03 -17.48
N ALA A 37 -9.08 -2.10 -18.25
CA ALA A 37 -9.27 -3.43 -17.70
C ALA A 37 -8.03 -3.88 -16.91
N LEU A 38 -8.26 -4.52 -15.76
CA LEU A 38 -7.19 -5.17 -15.00
C LEU A 38 -6.60 -6.35 -15.77
N ILE A 39 -5.46 -6.85 -15.31
CA ILE A 39 -4.90 -8.11 -15.80
C ILE A 39 -5.70 -9.32 -15.31
N ASP A 40 -5.59 -10.42 -16.04
CA ASP A 40 -5.91 -11.72 -15.49
C ASP A 40 -4.75 -12.19 -14.59
N TYR A 41 -4.84 -11.86 -13.30
CA TYR A 41 -3.83 -12.25 -12.32
C TYR A 41 -3.60 -13.77 -12.26
N GLY A 42 -4.65 -14.57 -12.44
CA GLY A 42 -4.53 -16.02 -12.46
C GLY A 42 -3.66 -16.48 -13.63
N ALA A 43 -3.98 -16.01 -14.83
CA ALA A 43 -3.20 -16.32 -16.02
C ALA A 43 -1.76 -15.81 -15.92
N VAL A 44 -1.55 -14.57 -15.47
CA VAL A 44 -0.21 -13.97 -15.30
C VAL A 44 0.63 -14.77 -14.30
N LEU A 45 0.09 -15.09 -13.12
CA LEU A 45 0.86 -15.81 -12.08
C LEU A 45 1.23 -17.24 -12.48
N ASN A 46 0.45 -17.88 -13.35
CA ASN A 46 0.67 -19.24 -13.86
C ASN A 46 1.34 -19.28 -15.25
N THR A 47 1.73 -18.14 -15.82
CA THR A 47 2.48 -18.11 -17.08
C THR A 47 3.98 -18.27 -16.81
N VAL A 48 4.65 -19.08 -17.61
CA VAL A 48 6.12 -19.20 -17.58
C VAL A 48 6.73 -18.01 -18.31
N PHE A 49 7.21 -17.03 -17.55
CA PHE A 49 7.92 -15.86 -18.10
C PHE A 49 9.45 -16.00 -18.09
N ASP A 50 9.97 -16.88 -17.24
CA ASP A 50 11.41 -17.17 -17.15
C ASP A 50 11.57 -18.68 -17.00
N GLN A 51 12.21 -19.33 -17.98
CA GLN A 51 12.43 -20.79 -17.95
C GLN A 51 13.28 -21.25 -16.76
N ARG A 52 14.07 -20.36 -16.13
CA ARG A 52 14.86 -20.67 -14.93
C ARG A 52 14.00 -20.66 -13.66
N LEU A 53 12.99 -19.78 -13.62
CA LEU A 53 12.13 -19.60 -12.45
C LEU A 53 10.79 -20.31 -12.58
N GLY A 54 10.38 -20.70 -13.78
CA GLY A 54 9.05 -21.23 -14.05
C GLY A 54 7.99 -20.13 -13.95
N THR A 55 6.84 -20.48 -13.38
CA THR A 55 5.78 -19.53 -13.08
C THR A 55 6.04 -18.79 -11.76
N ALA A 56 5.36 -17.67 -11.50
CA ALA A 56 5.41 -17.02 -10.19
C ALA A 56 4.87 -17.95 -9.09
N CYS A 57 3.81 -18.71 -9.41
CA CYS A 57 3.28 -19.73 -8.51
C CYS A 57 4.31 -20.84 -8.17
N ASP A 58 5.16 -21.25 -9.11
CA ASP A 58 6.23 -22.22 -8.83
C ASP A 58 7.31 -21.66 -7.92
N ALA A 59 7.69 -20.40 -8.10
CA ALA A 59 8.65 -19.72 -7.24
C ALA A 59 8.12 -19.62 -5.79
N LEU A 60 6.86 -19.22 -5.63
CA LEU A 60 6.18 -19.17 -4.33
C LEU A 60 6.06 -20.56 -3.68
N ARG A 61 5.62 -21.57 -4.45
CA ARG A 61 5.44 -22.96 -3.96
C ARG A 61 6.74 -23.55 -3.45
N GLN A 62 7.86 -23.22 -4.08
CA GLN A 62 9.19 -23.71 -3.73
C GLN A 62 9.88 -22.85 -2.65
N GLY A 63 9.22 -21.81 -2.13
CA GLY A 63 9.79 -20.90 -1.13
C GLY A 63 10.97 -20.08 -1.65
N ARG A 64 11.07 -19.85 -2.96
CA ARG A 64 12.12 -19.01 -3.56
C ARG A 64 11.82 -17.52 -3.45
N VAL A 65 10.54 -17.18 -3.31
CA VAL A 65 10.02 -15.83 -3.07
C VAL A 65 8.82 -15.91 -2.15
N ASP A 66 8.53 -14.83 -1.44
CA ASP A 66 7.39 -14.72 -0.53
C ASP A 66 6.24 -13.86 -1.10
N GLU A 67 6.55 -13.04 -2.09
CA GLU A 67 5.63 -12.13 -2.77
C GLU A 67 6.07 -11.89 -4.21
N VAL A 68 5.19 -11.27 -5.00
CA VAL A 68 5.40 -11.03 -6.43
C VAL A 68 5.22 -9.55 -6.70
N TRP A 69 6.20 -8.92 -7.36
CA TRP A 69 6.09 -7.53 -7.80
C TRP A 69 5.98 -7.49 -9.32
N LEU A 70 4.95 -6.82 -9.81
CA LEU A 70 4.75 -6.55 -11.22
C LEU A 70 5.17 -5.11 -11.50
N TRP A 71 6.01 -4.90 -12.50
CA TRP A 71 6.41 -3.57 -12.93
C TRP A 71 6.09 -3.44 -14.43
N GLY A 72 5.37 -2.40 -14.82
CA GLY A 72 4.80 -2.29 -16.16
C GLY A 72 4.51 -0.87 -16.59
N GLY A 73 4.02 -0.72 -17.82
CA GLY A 73 3.58 0.56 -18.34
C GLY A 73 2.18 0.96 -17.84
N PRO A 74 1.74 2.19 -18.16
CA PRO A 74 0.33 2.60 -18.00
C PRO A 74 -0.59 1.59 -18.68
N TRP A 75 -1.86 1.54 -18.29
CA TRP A 75 -2.86 0.66 -18.91
C TRP A 75 -2.58 -0.84 -18.83
N PHE A 76 -1.48 -1.29 -18.23
CA PHE A 76 -1.21 -2.72 -18.06
C PHE A 76 -2.28 -3.37 -17.18
N GLY A 77 -2.83 -2.62 -16.22
CA GLY A 77 -3.97 -3.05 -15.41
C GLY A 77 -3.56 -3.71 -14.10
N TYR A 78 -2.52 -3.17 -13.46
CA TYR A 78 -2.08 -3.59 -12.15
C TYR A 78 -2.79 -2.80 -11.06
N LEU A 79 -3.25 -3.50 -10.03
CA LEU A 79 -3.56 -2.93 -8.72
C LEU A 79 -2.25 -2.65 -7.99
N GLU A 80 -2.21 -1.57 -7.20
CA GLU A 80 -1.10 -1.19 -6.32
C GLU A 80 -0.68 -2.38 -5.43
N TRP A 81 -1.68 -3.07 -4.87
CA TRP A 81 -1.49 -4.33 -4.17
C TRP A 81 -2.70 -5.26 -4.31
N ARG A 82 -2.46 -6.56 -4.13
CA ARG A 82 -3.51 -7.59 -4.05
C ARG A 82 -3.09 -8.69 -3.09
N LEU A 83 -3.91 -8.94 -2.06
CA LEU A 83 -3.82 -10.18 -1.28
C LEU A 83 -4.40 -11.34 -2.11
N VAL A 84 -3.60 -12.37 -2.32
CA VAL A 84 -4.04 -13.61 -2.96
C VAL A 84 -4.25 -14.67 -1.88
N PRO A 85 -5.50 -15.14 -1.65
CA PRO A 85 -5.75 -16.23 -0.71
C PRO A 85 -5.09 -17.53 -1.17
N GLY A 86 -4.61 -18.32 -0.21
CA GLY A 86 -3.99 -19.61 -0.50
C GLY A 86 -4.92 -20.55 -1.29
N GLY A 87 -4.36 -21.23 -2.28
CA GLY A 87 -5.07 -22.21 -3.11
C GLY A 87 -6.01 -21.62 -4.17
N THR A 88 -6.01 -20.31 -4.38
CA THR A 88 -6.87 -19.64 -5.37
C THR A 88 -6.16 -19.46 -6.73
N LEU A 89 -5.61 -18.26 -6.99
CA LEU A 89 -4.94 -17.93 -8.25
C LEU A 89 -3.67 -18.77 -8.45
N CYS A 90 -3.06 -19.26 -7.38
CA CYS A 90 -2.00 -20.27 -7.40
C CYS A 90 -2.48 -21.51 -6.63
N PRO A 91 -3.14 -22.49 -7.28
CA PRO A 91 -3.77 -23.62 -6.58
C PRO A 91 -2.81 -24.45 -5.71
N ALA A 92 -1.54 -24.55 -6.10
CA ALA A 92 -0.52 -25.28 -5.37
C ALA A 92 0.13 -24.50 -4.21
N VAL A 93 -0.12 -23.19 -4.10
CA VAL A 93 0.42 -22.32 -3.03
C VAL A 93 -0.64 -22.17 -1.95
N ARG A 94 -0.45 -22.84 -0.80
CA ARG A 94 -1.46 -22.91 0.27
C ARG A 94 -1.44 -21.72 1.23
N LYS A 95 -0.33 -20.97 1.29
CA LYS A 95 -0.23 -19.76 2.10
C LYS A 95 -0.71 -18.54 1.31
N PRO A 96 -1.35 -17.55 1.95
CA PRO A 96 -1.64 -16.28 1.30
C PRO A 96 -0.34 -15.54 0.99
N PHE A 97 -0.34 -14.75 -0.08
CA PHE A 97 0.78 -13.91 -0.49
C PHE A 97 0.28 -12.62 -1.13
N VAL A 98 1.16 -11.63 -1.27
CA VAL A 98 0.84 -10.34 -1.88
C VAL A 98 1.42 -10.24 -3.29
N VAL A 99 0.66 -9.63 -4.18
CA VAL A 99 1.15 -9.13 -5.47
C VAL A 99 1.15 -7.60 -5.41
N MET A 100 2.31 -6.97 -5.61
CA MET A 100 2.42 -5.51 -5.77
C MET A 100 2.43 -5.15 -7.25
N GLY A 101 1.93 -3.97 -7.61
CA GLY A 101 1.89 -3.47 -8.98
C GLY A 101 2.43 -2.05 -9.11
N PHE A 102 3.50 -1.88 -9.87
CA PHE A 102 4.19 -0.61 -10.05
C PHE A 102 4.18 -0.16 -11.52
N SER A 103 4.18 1.16 -11.74
CA SER A 103 4.28 1.77 -13.07
C SER A 103 5.71 2.28 -13.36
N TYR A 104 6.16 2.19 -14.61
CA TYR A 104 7.38 2.84 -15.09
C TYR A 104 7.27 4.37 -15.16
N GLU A 105 6.06 4.92 -15.08
CA GLU A 105 5.82 6.38 -15.12
C GLU A 105 5.95 7.04 -13.74
N ARG A 106 6.14 6.24 -12.69
CA ARG A 106 6.15 6.69 -11.30
C ARG A 106 7.48 6.40 -10.63
N GLY A 107 7.73 7.06 -9.50
CA GLY A 107 8.96 6.95 -8.75
C GLY A 107 8.83 6.12 -7.48
N GLU A 108 9.90 6.14 -6.69
CA GLU A 108 9.93 5.58 -5.34
C GLU A 108 8.79 6.10 -4.43
N PRO A 109 8.41 7.39 -4.43
CA PRO A 109 7.37 7.89 -3.53
C PRO A 109 6.01 7.22 -3.76
N GLU A 110 5.66 6.91 -5.00
CA GLU A 110 4.44 6.16 -5.32
C GLU A 110 4.56 4.68 -4.95
N MET A 111 5.73 4.05 -5.13
CA MET A 111 5.92 2.67 -4.66
C MET A 111 5.77 2.54 -3.14
N LEU A 112 6.25 3.54 -2.39
CA LEU A 112 6.02 3.63 -0.94
C LEU A 112 4.55 3.87 -0.62
N HIS A 113 3.84 4.59 -1.48
CA HIS A 113 2.41 4.87 -1.32
C HIS A 113 1.59 3.58 -1.46
N ASP A 114 1.90 2.78 -2.48
CA ASP A 114 1.30 1.46 -2.70
C ASP A 114 1.55 0.52 -1.50
N LEU A 115 2.76 0.55 -0.93
CA LEU A 115 3.08 -0.16 0.30
C LEU A 115 2.27 0.37 1.49
N GLY A 116 2.06 1.68 1.54
CA GLY A 116 1.17 2.33 2.49
C GLY A 116 -0.25 1.75 2.42
N HIS A 117 -0.86 1.71 1.24
CA HIS A 117 -2.20 1.13 1.05
C HIS A 117 -2.27 -0.35 1.43
N ARG A 118 -1.22 -1.13 1.11
CA ARG A 118 -1.10 -2.50 1.60
C ARG A 118 -1.12 -2.54 3.12
N ALA A 119 -0.37 -1.65 3.78
CA ALA A 119 -0.31 -1.60 5.23
C ALA A 119 -1.66 -1.21 5.84
N GLU A 120 -2.33 -0.17 5.32
CA GLU A 120 -3.68 0.22 5.74
C GLU A 120 -4.64 -0.98 5.66
N GLY A 121 -4.72 -1.65 4.50
CA GLY A 121 -5.64 -2.77 4.31
C GLY A 121 -5.32 -3.98 5.20
N LEU A 122 -4.06 -4.40 5.26
CA LEU A 122 -3.68 -5.63 5.97
C LEU A 122 -3.60 -5.45 7.49
N ILE A 123 -3.05 -4.32 7.98
CA ILE A 123 -2.99 -4.05 9.42
C ILE A 123 -4.39 -3.84 9.96
N GLN A 124 -5.21 -3.01 9.31
CA GLN A 124 -6.59 -2.77 9.75
C GLN A 124 -7.43 -4.05 9.81
N THR A 125 -7.28 -4.95 8.83
CA THR A 125 -7.91 -6.27 8.87
C THR A 125 -7.39 -7.12 10.03
N GLY A 126 -6.10 -7.01 10.35
CA GLY A 126 -5.42 -7.81 11.36
C GLY A 126 -5.64 -7.36 12.81
N ILE A 127 -5.77 -6.06 13.05
CA ILE A 127 -5.93 -5.47 14.39
C ILE A 127 -7.35 -4.96 14.67
N GLY A 128 -8.18 -4.82 13.64
CA GLY A 128 -9.53 -4.28 13.72
C GLY A 128 -9.57 -2.74 13.73
N PHE A 129 -10.70 -2.20 13.27
CA PHE A 129 -10.91 -0.75 13.14
C PHE A 129 -10.77 0.03 14.46
N GLY A 130 -11.17 -0.55 15.60
CA GLY A 130 -11.10 0.15 16.88
C GLY A 130 -9.68 0.50 17.32
N ILE A 131 -8.68 -0.34 16.99
CA ILE A 131 -7.28 -0.04 17.28
C ILE A 131 -6.72 0.87 16.18
N TRP A 132 -7.00 0.54 14.92
CA TRP A 132 -6.53 1.32 13.77
C TRP A 132 -6.97 2.78 13.82
N ASP A 133 -8.22 3.06 14.20
CA ASP A 133 -8.76 4.42 14.23
C ASP A 133 -8.08 5.31 15.27
N ARG A 134 -7.55 4.73 16.35
CA ARG A 134 -6.76 5.47 17.33
C ARG A 134 -5.35 5.78 16.83
N PHE A 135 -4.80 4.95 15.95
CA PHE A 135 -3.50 5.21 15.31
C PHE A 135 -3.63 6.22 14.19
N ASP A 136 -4.62 6.03 13.34
CA ASP A 136 -4.85 6.79 12.12
C ASP A 136 -5.47 8.17 12.42
N GLY A 137 -6.55 8.19 13.20
CA GLY A 137 -7.29 9.41 13.56
C GLY A 137 -8.09 10.06 12.42
N GLN A 138 -8.00 9.55 11.19
CA GLN A 138 -8.54 10.18 10.00
C GLN A 138 -9.24 9.19 9.05
N ARG A 139 -9.61 7.97 9.50
CA ARG A 139 -10.19 6.92 8.62
C ARG A 139 -11.45 7.38 7.89
N GLY A 140 -12.22 8.29 8.48
CA GLY A 140 -13.38 8.92 7.82
C GLY A 140 -13.05 9.65 6.51
N ARG A 141 -11.77 9.94 6.23
CA ARG A 141 -11.28 10.62 5.03
C ARG A 141 -10.85 9.68 3.89
N TYR A 142 -10.81 8.35 4.11
CA TYR A 142 -10.27 7.41 3.12
C TYR A 142 -11.01 7.40 1.77
N GLY A 143 -12.30 7.71 1.79
CA GLY A 143 -13.13 7.78 0.58
C GLY A 143 -13.33 9.19 0.03
N GLN A 144 -12.57 10.17 0.53
CA GLN A 144 -12.75 11.58 0.20
C GLN A 144 -11.67 12.05 -0.75
N ASP A 145 -12.07 12.61 -1.89
CA ASP A 145 -11.18 13.29 -2.83
C ASP A 145 -11.17 14.79 -2.51
N PHE A 146 -10.47 15.16 -1.45
CA PHE A 146 -10.37 16.56 -1.03
C PHE A 146 -9.33 17.28 -1.88
N ALA A 147 -9.81 18.11 -2.81
CA ALA A 147 -8.99 19.07 -3.52
C ALA A 147 -8.17 19.93 -2.55
N CYS A 148 -7.04 20.45 -3.01
CA CYS A 148 -6.16 21.27 -2.18
C CYS A 148 -6.18 22.76 -2.58
N PRO A 149 -7.19 23.53 -2.16
CA PRO A 149 -7.17 24.98 -2.32
C PRO A 149 -6.11 25.61 -1.41
N ALA A 150 -5.79 26.87 -1.69
CA ALA A 150 -4.76 27.61 -0.97
C ALA A 150 -5.03 27.76 0.53
N GLN A 151 -6.29 27.66 0.98
CA GLN A 151 -6.70 27.73 2.39
C GLN A 151 -7.87 26.74 2.64
N PRO A 152 -8.03 26.21 3.87
CA PRO A 152 -9.18 25.39 4.24
C PRO A 152 -10.52 26.10 3.96
N ASP A 153 -11.54 25.34 3.56
CA ASP A 153 -12.87 25.86 3.32
C ASP A 153 -13.95 24.94 3.92
N ALA A 154 -15.22 25.19 3.61
CA ALA A 154 -16.33 24.42 4.16
C ALA A 154 -16.34 22.94 3.71
N SER A 155 -15.66 22.59 2.61
CA SER A 155 -15.54 21.21 2.14
C SER A 155 -14.50 20.41 2.92
N HIS A 156 -13.52 21.09 3.50
CA HIS A 156 -12.48 20.51 4.36
C HIS A 156 -12.08 21.50 5.49
N PRO A 157 -12.73 21.42 6.66
CA PRO A 157 -12.39 22.31 7.77
C PRO A 157 -10.94 22.11 8.22
N GLU A 158 -10.41 23.13 8.88
CA GLU A 158 -9.06 23.13 9.45
C GLU A 158 -8.83 21.96 10.42
N VAL A 159 -7.58 21.48 10.47
CA VAL A 159 -7.12 20.43 11.38
C VAL A 159 -7.08 20.94 12.82
N ASP A 160 -7.55 20.13 13.77
CA ASP A 160 -7.37 20.42 15.20
C ASP A 160 -5.89 20.31 15.57
N ALA A 161 -5.27 21.45 15.86
CA ALA A 161 -3.86 21.53 16.21
C ALA A 161 -3.52 20.89 17.56
N THR A 162 -4.51 20.55 18.39
CA THR A 162 -4.33 20.04 19.75
C THR A 162 -4.55 18.53 19.86
N ASP A 163 -5.19 17.93 18.85
CA ASP A 163 -5.58 16.52 18.84
C ASP A 163 -5.39 15.88 17.46
N ALA A 164 -4.15 15.50 17.17
CA ALA A 164 -3.81 14.75 15.96
C ALA A 164 -3.25 13.35 16.31
N HIS A 165 -3.29 12.47 15.31
CA HIS A 165 -2.77 11.10 15.38
C HIS A 165 -1.69 10.89 14.31
N ALA A 166 -1.46 9.66 13.83
CA ALA A 166 -0.48 9.39 12.79
C ALA A 166 -0.96 9.78 11.37
N GLY A 167 -2.26 9.95 11.15
CA GLY A 167 -2.82 10.16 9.83
C GLY A 167 -2.79 8.88 8.99
N ASN A 168 -2.87 9.05 7.67
CA ASN A 168 -2.92 7.97 6.71
C ASN A 168 -2.07 8.29 5.48
N VAL A 169 -2.00 7.38 4.50
CA VAL A 169 -1.06 7.52 3.37
C VAL A 169 -1.33 8.75 2.51
N HIS A 170 -2.60 9.20 2.46
CA HIS A 170 -3.04 10.38 1.71
C HIS A 170 -2.96 11.66 2.54
N PHE A 171 -3.19 11.56 3.85
CA PHE A 171 -3.35 12.69 4.75
C PHE A 171 -2.39 12.59 5.94
N PRO A 172 -1.26 13.31 5.90
CA PRO A 172 -0.47 13.57 7.09
C PRO A 172 -1.29 14.13 8.26
N PRO A 173 -0.80 14.02 9.51
CA PRO A 173 -1.50 14.48 10.70
C PRO A 173 -1.98 15.93 10.61
N ASN A 174 -1.23 16.77 9.90
CA ASN A 174 -1.50 18.19 9.75
C ASN A 174 -2.17 18.56 8.42
N ALA A 175 -2.51 17.61 7.55
CA ALA A 175 -3.10 17.89 6.25
C ALA A 175 -4.62 18.12 6.32
N TYR A 176 -5.11 19.11 5.57
CA TYR A 176 -6.55 19.32 5.39
C TYR A 176 -7.05 18.86 4.00
N CYS A 177 -6.15 18.58 3.06
CA CYS A 177 -6.46 18.16 1.69
C CYS A 177 -5.62 16.94 1.29
N HIS A 178 -5.98 16.29 0.18
CA HIS A 178 -5.35 15.05 -0.28
C HIS A 178 -3.90 15.30 -0.76
N TYR A 179 -2.97 14.41 -0.41
CA TYR A 179 -1.54 14.45 -0.82
C TYR A 179 -0.75 15.69 -0.35
N GLN A 180 -1.17 16.35 0.74
CA GLN A 180 -0.51 17.55 1.27
C GLN A 180 0.64 17.22 2.23
N TYR A 181 1.80 16.86 1.67
CA TYR A 181 2.96 16.44 2.45
C TYR A 181 3.87 17.59 2.91
N ASP A 182 3.69 18.80 2.40
CA ASP A 182 4.61 19.93 2.58
C ASP A 182 4.12 20.97 3.61
N ARG A 183 2.91 20.80 4.14
CA ARG A 183 2.28 21.78 5.03
C ARG A 183 3.09 22.03 6.31
N ASP A 184 3.55 23.27 6.49
CA ASP A 184 4.17 23.74 7.73
C ASP A 184 3.12 24.26 8.72
N PHE A 185 2.33 23.34 9.26
CA PHE A 185 1.35 23.61 10.32
C PHE A 185 1.61 22.63 11.47
N GLY A 186 1.96 23.18 12.63
CA GLY A 186 2.29 22.40 13.83
C GLY A 186 1.04 21.82 14.49
N VAL A 187 1.00 20.50 14.67
CA VAL A 187 -0.07 19.79 15.38
C VAL A 187 0.49 18.93 16.50
N LEU A 188 -0.21 18.89 17.63
CA LEU A 188 0.13 18.00 18.75
C LEU A 188 -0.40 16.59 18.44
N SER A 189 0.52 15.64 18.23
CA SER A 189 0.20 14.28 17.80
C SER A 189 0.74 13.20 18.73
N ASP A 190 0.00 12.10 18.89
CA ASP A 190 0.42 10.89 19.62
C ASP A 190 1.13 9.85 18.75
N ALA A 191 1.38 10.14 17.46
CA ALA A 191 1.94 9.20 16.49
C ALA A 191 3.22 8.50 16.96
N ASP A 192 4.12 9.22 17.63
CA ASP A 192 5.39 8.68 18.13
C ASP A 192 5.23 7.80 19.39
N ASP A 193 4.06 7.80 20.05
CA ASP A 193 3.77 6.93 21.20
C ASP A 193 3.33 5.52 20.76
N TRP A 194 2.85 5.37 19.52
CA TRP A 194 2.44 4.08 18.97
C TRP A 194 3.58 3.07 18.84
N ALA A 195 4.83 3.54 18.81
CA ALA A 195 5.99 2.68 18.95
C ALA A 195 6.00 1.87 20.26
N ASN A 196 5.24 2.27 21.30
CA ASN A 196 5.12 1.59 22.58
C ASN A 196 3.93 0.62 22.66
N PHE A 197 3.11 0.49 21.62
CA PHE A 197 1.91 -0.33 21.65
C PHE A 197 2.17 -1.77 22.18
N PRO A 198 1.33 -2.29 23.08
CA PRO A 198 0.06 -1.72 23.58
C PRO A 198 0.22 -0.74 24.76
N ASP A 199 1.43 -0.58 25.29
CA ASP A 199 1.72 0.15 26.52
C ASP A 199 1.92 1.65 26.24
N LEU A 200 0.93 2.28 25.61
CA LEU A 200 0.94 3.70 25.25
C LEU A 200 1.11 4.56 26.51
N THR A 201 2.02 5.53 26.47
CA THR A 201 2.32 6.39 27.63
C THR A 201 1.48 7.67 27.65
N GLY A 202 0.73 7.94 26.57
CA GLY A 202 0.03 9.21 26.33
C GLY A 202 0.97 10.33 25.87
N ARG A 203 2.17 9.99 25.38
CA ARG A 203 3.14 11.00 24.94
C ARG A 203 2.64 11.66 23.66
N ARG A 204 2.69 12.99 23.61
CA ARG A 204 2.40 13.76 22.40
C ARG A 204 3.57 14.68 22.03
N THR A 205 3.78 14.86 20.74
CA THR A 205 4.85 15.69 20.17
C THR A 205 4.27 16.63 19.12
N VAL A 206 4.81 17.83 19.01
CA VAL A 206 4.44 18.75 17.92
C VAL A 206 5.10 18.26 16.63
N LEU A 207 4.29 18.05 15.58
CA LEU A 207 4.71 17.59 14.26
C LEU A 207 4.27 18.58 13.18
N ASN A 208 5.04 18.66 12.10
CA ASN A 208 4.71 19.37 10.86
C ASN A 208 5.51 18.77 9.69
N SER A 209 5.45 19.38 8.50
CA SER A 209 6.21 18.92 7.34
C SER A 209 7.71 18.76 7.59
N ASN A 210 8.32 19.59 8.45
CA ASN A 210 9.73 19.47 8.78
C ASN A 210 10.08 18.15 9.50
N THR A 211 9.13 17.53 10.21
CA THR A 211 9.33 16.21 10.85
C THR A 211 9.71 15.13 9.83
N TRP A 212 9.18 15.23 8.61
CA TRP A 212 9.41 14.26 7.52
C TRP A 212 10.04 14.89 6.27
N GLY A 213 10.56 16.11 6.37
CA GLY A 213 11.24 16.81 5.28
C GLY A 213 10.32 17.28 4.15
N GLY A 214 9.01 17.39 4.38
CA GLY A 214 8.06 18.03 3.46
C GLY A 214 7.82 17.32 2.13
N THR A 215 8.17 16.04 2.04
CA THR A 215 7.99 15.22 0.82
C THR A 215 7.10 14.02 1.09
N GLN A 216 6.43 13.52 0.05
CA GLN A 216 5.67 12.26 0.11
C GLN A 216 6.53 11.10 0.60
N GLN A 217 7.71 10.92 0.01
CA GLN A 217 8.65 9.86 0.40
C GLN A 217 9.02 9.96 1.88
N GLY A 218 9.42 11.15 2.33
CA GLY A 218 9.78 11.37 3.72
C GLY A 218 8.62 11.08 4.67
N PHE A 219 7.41 11.54 4.32
CA PHE A 219 6.21 11.26 5.12
C PHE A 219 5.92 9.77 5.21
N LEU A 220 5.93 9.05 4.09
CA LEU A 220 5.63 7.61 4.07
C LEU A 220 6.68 6.80 4.84
N ILE A 221 7.96 7.14 4.73
CA ILE A 221 9.02 6.51 5.55
C ILE A 221 8.78 6.81 7.04
N TRP A 222 8.46 8.06 7.38
CA TRP A 222 8.16 8.46 8.76
C TRP A 222 6.96 7.66 9.29
N TRP A 223 5.85 7.64 8.56
CA TRP A 223 4.58 7.02 8.94
C TRP A 223 4.69 5.50 9.09
N LEU A 224 5.25 4.81 8.09
CA LEU A 224 5.55 3.37 8.17
C LEU A 224 6.48 3.05 9.35
N GLY A 225 7.39 3.97 9.68
CA GLY A 225 8.28 3.87 10.83
C GLY A 225 7.59 3.86 12.19
N ARG A 226 6.32 4.29 12.28
CA ARG A 226 5.56 4.37 13.55
C ARG A 226 4.75 3.12 13.85
N PHE A 227 4.71 2.17 12.91
CA PHE A 227 4.16 0.85 13.19
C PHE A 227 4.98 0.14 14.28
N PRO A 228 4.34 -0.35 15.36
CA PRO A 228 5.02 -1.05 16.43
C PRO A 228 5.67 -2.36 15.95
N ARG A 229 6.79 -2.72 16.57
CA ARG A 229 7.68 -3.84 16.18
C ARG A 229 8.02 -4.75 17.35
N HIS A 230 7.19 -4.79 18.38
CA HIS A 230 7.47 -5.56 19.59
C HIS A 230 7.09 -7.02 19.42
N ALA A 231 7.87 -7.91 20.01
CA ALA A 231 7.54 -9.33 20.00
C ALA A 231 6.31 -9.64 20.86
N GLY A 232 5.55 -10.65 20.43
CA GLY A 232 4.44 -11.22 21.19
C GLY A 232 3.08 -10.66 20.82
N PHE A 233 2.11 -10.97 21.68
CA PHE A 233 0.70 -10.73 21.44
C PHE A 233 0.10 -10.02 22.64
N ALA A 234 -0.71 -9.00 22.40
CA ALA A 234 -1.39 -8.26 23.46
C ALA A 234 -2.68 -7.64 22.94
N SER A 235 -3.65 -7.45 23.82
CA SER A 235 -4.95 -6.86 23.47
C SER A 235 -5.66 -7.56 22.29
N GLY A 236 -5.45 -8.88 22.14
CA GLY A 236 -6.06 -9.66 21.06
C GLY A 236 -5.37 -9.53 19.70
N VAL A 237 -4.19 -8.88 19.61
CA VAL A 237 -3.49 -8.62 18.35
C VAL A 237 -1.97 -8.82 18.46
N GLU A 238 -1.31 -9.01 17.32
CA GLU A 238 0.16 -9.04 17.23
C GLU A 238 0.74 -7.66 17.60
N ARG A 239 1.80 -7.65 18.39
CA ARG A 239 2.49 -6.41 18.79
C ARG A 239 3.48 -5.90 17.73
N ASP A 240 3.86 -6.74 16.78
CA ASP A 240 4.63 -6.35 15.60
C ASP A 240 3.69 -6.28 14.40
N TRP A 241 3.32 -5.05 14.03
CA TRP A 241 2.33 -4.83 12.97
C TRP A 241 2.88 -5.18 11.58
N TRP A 242 4.21 -5.22 11.41
CA TRP A 242 4.82 -5.65 10.14
C TRP A 242 4.55 -7.13 9.83
N ARG A 243 4.16 -7.94 10.82
CA ARG A 243 3.70 -9.33 10.64
C ARG A 243 2.37 -9.43 9.91
N TYR A 244 1.57 -8.35 9.90
CA TYR A 244 0.36 -8.27 9.08
C TYR A 244 0.69 -7.88 7.64
N VAL A 245 1.69 -7.01 7.45
CA VAL A 245 2.11 -6.54 6.14
C VAL A 245 2.83 -7.65 5.37
N TYR A 246 3.77 -8.36 6.00
CA TYR A 246 4.59 -9.40 5.37
C TYR A 246 4.31 -10.79 5.96
N PHE A 247 3.48 -11.59 5.27
CA PHE A 247 3.05 -12.91 5.75
C PHE A 247 4.18 -13.91 5.98
N ALA A 248 5.32 -13.77 5.30
CA ALA A 248 6.48 -14.65 5.49
C ALA A 248 7.07 -14.57 6.91
N THR A 249 6.92 -13.42 7.58
CA THR A 249 7.41 -13.25 8.95
C THR A 249 6.46 -13.84 9.99
N ARG A 250 5.23 -14.20 9.58
CA ARG A 250 4.20 -14.74 10.47
C ARG A 250 4.40 -16.24 10.71
N THR A 251 5.24 -16.57 11.69
CA THR A 251 5.19 -17.89 12.35
C THR A 251 3.84 -18.01 13.05
N VAL A 252 2.98 -18.88 12.55
CA VAL A 252 1.77 -19.28 13.28
C VAL A 252 2.26 -20.17 14.41
N HIS A 253 2.25 -19.67 15.64
CA HIS A 253 2.28 -20.56 16.80
C HIS A 253 0.94 -21.31 16.78
N ALA A 254 1.01 -22.59 16.42
CA ALA A 254 -0.12 -23.52 16.52
C ALA A 254 -0.41 -23.85 18.00
#